data_AF-A0A7I8MZX5-F1
#
_entry.id   AF-A0A7I8MZX5-F1
#
_cell.length_a   1.000
_cell.length_b   1.000
_cell.length_c   1.000
_cell.angle_alpha   90.00
_cell.angle_beta   90.00
_cell.angle_gamma   90.00
#
_symmetry.space_group_name_H-M   'P 1'
#
loop_
_entity.id
_entity.type
_entity.pdbx_description
1 polymer ?
#
loop_
_entity_poly.entity_id
_entity_poly.type
_entity_poly.pdbx_seq_one_letter_code
_entity_poly.pdbx_strand_id
1 'polypeptide(L)'
;MSPSATTMYAITATGPGGTASADVTVTVHPVPTANINAEPEAIIAGGSTTLSWSSAHADTVTIVPDIGEVSPSGSMEVSPSATTMYAITATGPGGTASADVTVT
;
A
#
# COMPACT_ATOMS: atom_id res chain seq x y z
N MET A 1 15.21 -7.73 10.71
CA MET A 1 13.95 -8.20 11.34
C MET A 1 13.26 -6.96 11.88
N SER A 2 12.40 -6.34 11.08
CA SER A 2 11.69 -5.11 11.43
C SER A 2 10.54 -5.46 12.38
N PRO A 3 10.34 -4.76 13.50
CA PRO A 3 9.34 -5.15 14.50
C PRO A 3 7.92 -4.86 13.99
N SER A 4 7.02 -5.84 14.16
CA SER A 4 5.61 -5.81 13.73
C SER A 4 4.62 -5.69 14.90
N ALA A 5 5.06 -5.33 16.11
CA ALA A 5 4.21 -5.32 17.29
C ALA A 5 4.33 -4.03 18.13
N THR A 6 3.19 -3.38 18.34
CA THR A 6 2.99 -2.28 19.31
C THR A 6 3.40 -2.75 20.70
N THR A 7 4.45 -2.15 21.25
CA THR A 7 4.93 -2.46 22.61
C THR A 7 4.69 -1.25 23.49
N MET A 8 3.83 -1.38 24.49
CA MET A 8 3.58 -0.33 25.47
C MET A 8 4.66 -0.41 26.55
N TYR A 9 5.41 0.67 26.73
CA TYR A 9 6.41 0.77 27.80
C TYR A 9 5.87 1.69 28.89
N ALA A 10 5.58 1.12 30.07
CA ALA A 10 5.24 1.87 31.26
C ALA A 10 6.52 2.14 32.07
N ILE A 11 6.80 3.41 32.37
CA ILE A 11 7.90 3.80 33.26
C ILE A 11 7.29 4.28 34.56
N THR A 12 7.53 3.53 35.64
CA THR A 12 7.08 3.88 36.99
C THR A 12 8.27 4.38 37.80
N ALA A 13 8.23 5.63 38.27
CA ALA A 13 9.21 6.19 39.19
C ALA A 13 8.61 6.30 40.60
N THR A 14 9.25 5.68 41.60
CA THR A 14 8.80 5.69 42.99
C THR A 14 9.81 6.41 43.88
N GLY A 15 9.36 7.38 44.68
CA GLY A 15 10.18 8.10 45.66
C GLY A 15 9.43 8.43 46.95
N PRO A 16 10.08 9.04 47.95
CA PRO A 16 9.48 9.33 49.27
C PRO A 16 8.23 10.23 49.22
N GLY A 17 8.03 10.97 48.12
CA GLY A 17 6.89 11.85 47.88
C GLY A 17 5.75 11.24 47.06
N GLY A 18 5.80 9.94 46.75
CA GLY A 18 4.78 9.24 45.95
C GLY A 18 5.31 8.63 44.65
N THR A 19 4.39 8.16 43.83
CA THR A 19 4.67 7.51 42.54
C THR A 19 4.20 8.39 41.39
N ALA A 20 5.05 8.65 40.42
CA ALA A 20 4.67 9.25 39.14
C ALA A 20 4.78 8.17 38.05
N SER A 21 3.73 8.06 37.24
CA SER A 21 3.71 7.16 36.07
C SER A 21 3.52 8.00 34.82
N ALA A 22 4.28 7.69 33.77
CA ALA A 22 4.08 8.23 32.43
C ALA A 22 4.02 7.06 31.45
N ASP A 23 3.01 7.07 30.59
CA ASP A 23 2.82 6.06 29.57
C ASP A 23 3.31 6.59 28.22
N VAL A 24 4.10 5.78 27.51
CA VAL A 24 4.48 6.04 26.11
C VAL A 24 3.85 4.95 25.25
N THR A 25 2.92 5.34 24.38
CA THR A 25 2.34 4.46 23.37
C THR A 25 3.23 4.44 22.13
N VAL A 26 3.87 3.29 21.86
CA VAL A 26 4.58 3.04 20.61
C VAL A 26 3.63 2.33 19.64
N THR A 27 3.02 3.08 18.73
CA THR A 27 2.14 2.52 17.68
C THR A 27 3.00 1.92 16.56
N VAL A 28 2.86 0.61 16.33
CA VAL A 28 3.47 -0.05 15.16
C VAL A 28 2.43 -0.18 14.06
N HIS A 29 2.77 0.31 12.88
CA HIS A 29 1.92 0.22 11.70
C HIS A 29 2.33 -0.98 10.83
N PRO A 30 1.36 -1.80 10.37
CA PRO A 30 1.65 -2.87 9.42
C PRO A 30 2.15 -2.30 8.09
N VAL A 31 3.07 -3.02 7.45
CA VAL A 31 3.62 -2.65 6.14
C VAL A 31 2.51 -2.77 5.08
N PRO A 32 2.36 -1.79 4.17
CA PRO A 32 1.42 -1.90 3.07
C PRO A 32 1.68 -3.09 2.16
N THR A 33 0.65 -3.53 1.45
CA THR A 33 0.78 -4.48 0.33
C THR A 33 0.11 -3.89 -0.91
N ALA A 34 0.58 -4.25 -2.09
CA ALA A 34 0.01 -3.85 -3.37
C ALA A 34 0.11 -5.01 -4.37
N ASN A 35 -0.94 -5.24 -5.14
CA ASN A 35 -1.00 -6.20 -6.23
C ASN A 35 -1.76 -5.57 -7.39
N ILE A 36 -1.31 -5.83 -8.62
CA ILE A 36 -1.98 -5.42 -9.85
C ILE A 36 -1.88 -6.56 -10.86
N ASN A 37 -2.94 -6.76 -11.64
CA ASN A 37 -3.06 -7.78 -12.67
C ASN A 37 -3.77 -7.20 -13.90
N ALA A 38 -3.45 -7.69 -15.09
CA ALA A 38 -4.12 -7.34 -16.33
C ALA A 38 -4.70 -8.60 -16.97
N GLU A 39 -5.94 -8.56 -17.44
CA GLU A 39 -6.55 -9.68 -18.18
C GLU A 39 -7.38 -9.15 -19.36
N PRO A 40 -6.98 -9.45 -20.61
CA PRO A 40 -5.74 -10.15 -21.02
C PRO A 40 -4.47 -9.29 -20.89
N GLU A 41 -3.32 -9.90 -20.62
CA GLU A 41 -2.02 -9.19 -20.62
C GLU A 41 -1.55 -8.78 -22.02
N ALA A 42 -1.99 -9.50 -23.06
CA ALA A 42 -1.66 -9.19 -24.45
C ALA A 42 -2.90 -8.75 -25.22
N ILE A 43 -2.83 -7.54 -25.80
CA ILE A 43 -3.91 -6.98 -26.62
C ILE A 43 -3.36 -6.52 -27.97
N ILE A 44 -4.18 -6.63 -29.01
CA ILE A 44 -3.87 -5.96 -30.28
C ILE A 44 -3.96 -4.45 -30.03
N ALA A 45 -3.12 -3.64 -30.67
CA ALA A 45 -3.18 -2.18 -30.54
C ALA A 45 -4.62 -1.65 -30.74
N GLY A 46 -5.13 -0.92 -29.74
CA GLY A 46 -6.52 -0.43 -29.72
C GLY A 46 -7.56 -1.43 -29.16
N GLY A 47 -7.13 -2.61 -28.73
CA GLY A 47 -7.92 -3.51 -27.90
C GLY A 47 -8.08 -2.99 -26.48
N SER A 48 -8.82 -3.72 -25.64
CA SER A 48 -8.96 -3.41 -24.23
C SER A 48 -8.52 -4.57 -23.34
N THR A 49 -8.00 -4.21 -22.17
CA THR A 49 -7.67 -5.13 -21.09
C THR A 49 -8.28 -4.63 -19.79
N THR A 50 -8.64 -5.54 -18.90
CA THR A 50 -9.10 -5.19 -17.56
C THR A 50 -7.93 -5.23 -16.59
N LEU A 51 -7.53 -4.06 -16.10
CA LEU A 51 -6.66 -3.96 -14.93
C LEU A 51 -7.47 -4.22 -13.67
N SER A 52 -6.92 -5.00 -12.77
CA SER A 52 -7.49 -5.29 -11.46
C SER A 52 -6.40 -5.17 -10.40
N TRP A 53 -6.71 -4.57 -9.26
CA TRP A 53 -5.73 -4.33 -8.21
C TRP A 53 -6.31 -4.49 -6.81
N SER A 54 -5.42 -4.76 -5.87
CA SER A 54 -5.72 -4.80 -4.44
C SER A 54 -4.53 -4.38 -3.60
N SER A 55 -4.81 -3.75 -2.47
CA SER A 55 -3.81 -3.32 -1.49
C SER A 55 -4.35 -3.52 -0.08
N ALA A 56 -3.46 -3.63 0.89
CA ALA A 56 -3.79 -3.65 2.31
C ALA A 56 -2.87 -2.70 3.08
N HIS A 57 -3.35 -2.20 4.21
CA HIS A 57 -2.59 -1.31 5.11
C HIS A 57 -2.04 -0.04 4.44
N ALA A 58 -2.69 0.40 3.36
CA ALA A 58 -2.40 1.63 2.64
C ALA A 58 -3.52 2.64 2.83
N ASP A 59 -3.15 3.91 2.99
CA ASP A 59 -4.07 5.06 3.03
C ASP A 59 -4.33 5.58 1.62
N THR A 60 -3.32 5.54 0.75
CA THR A 60 -3.39 6.01 -0.64
C THR A 60 -2.84 4.97 -1.60
N VAL A 61 -3.45 4.87 -2.78
CA VAL A 61 -3.01 3.99 -3.85
C VAL A 61 -2.99 4.77 -5.16
N THR A 62 -1.90 4.64 -5.91
CA THR A 62 -1.72 5.34 -7.19
C THR A 62 -1.25 4.37 -8.25
N ILE A 63 -1.82 4.44 -9.45
CA ILE A 63 -1.41 3.66 -10.61
C ILE A 63 -0.90 4.60 -11.71
N VAL A 64 0.25 4.27 -12.29
CA VAL A 64 0.87 5.01 -13.40
C VAL A 64 1.20 4.06 -14.56
N PRO A 65 1.25 4.52 -15.82
CA PRO A 65 0.90 5.85 -16.30
C PRO A 65 -0.64 6.04 -16.40
N ASP A 66 -1.09 7.30 -16.36
CA ASP A 66 -2.46 7.77 -16.71
C ASP A 66 -3.63 7.53 -15.75
N ILE A 67 -3.60 6.54 -14.86
CA ILE A 67 -4.74 6.26 -13.97
C ILE A 67 -4.79 7.23 -12.78
N GLY A 68 -3.66 7.47 -12.11
CA GLY A 68 -3.58 8.34 -10.94
C GLY A 68 -4.05 7.64 -9.65
N GLU A 69 -4.60 8.42 -8.72
CA GLU A 69 -5.06 7.91 -7.42
C GLU A 69 -6.33 7.07 -7.57
N VAL A 70 -6.35 5.90 -6.92
CA VAL A 70 -7.44 4.93 -6.98
C VAL A 70 -7.79 4.43 -5.59
N SER A 71 -8.98 3.83 -5.47
CA SER A 71 -9.36 3.08 -4.28
C SER A 71 -8.37 1.93 -3.99
N PRO A 72 -8.23 1.50 -2.72
CA PRO A 72 -7.33 0.41 -2.32
C PRO A 72 -7.50 -0.90 -3.09
N SER A 73 -8.70 -1.16 -3.59
CA SER A 73 -8.98 -2.24 -4.52
C SER A 73 -9.97 -1.78 -5.59
N GLY A 74 -9.90 -2.40 -6.77
CA GLY A 74 -10.76 -2.06 -7.88
C GLY A 74 -10.38 -2.77 -9.17
N SER A 75 -11.12 -2.43 -10.22
CA SER A 75 -10.83 -2.83 -11.59
C SER A 75 -11.17 -1.71 -12.56
N MET A 76 -10.41 -1.58 -13.63
CA MET A 76 -10.60 -0.57 -14.67
C MET A 76 -10.23 -1.14 -16.04
N GLU A 77 -11.07 -0.87 -17.03
CA GLU A 77 -10.76 -1.19 -18.42
C GLU A 77 -9.83 -0.12 -19.00
N VAL A 78 -8.74 -0.54 -19.64
CA VAL A 78 -7.76 0.32 -20.30
C VAL A 78 -7.48 -0.16 -21.72
N SER A 79 -7.13 0.77 -22.60
CA SER A 79 -6.86 0.51 -24.02
C SER A 79 -5.55 1.15 -24.48
N PRO A 80 -4.39 0.66 -23.98
CA PRO A 80 -3.11 1.21 -24.38
C PRO A 80 -2.84 0.97 -25.88
N SER A 81 -2.24 1.97 -26.55
CA SER A 81 -1.93 1.94 -27.99
C SER A 81 -0.56 1.32 -28.30
N ALA A 82 0.25 1.07 -27.27
CA ALA A 82 1.55 0.43 -27.30
C ALA A 82 1.76 -0.38 -26.01
N THR A 83 2.84 -1.15 -25.94
CA THR A 83 3.20 -1.87 -24.72
C THR A 83 3.36 -0.89 -23.56
N THR A 84 2.51 -1.02 -22.55
CA THR A 84 2.45 -0.12 -21.39
C THR A 84 2.63 -0.92 -20.11
N MET A 85 3.58 -0.50 -19.28
CA MET A 85 3.80 -1.03 -17.94
C MET A 85 3.00 -0.20 -16.94
N TYR A 86 2.02 -0.82 -16.29
CA TYR A 86 1.23 -0.20 -15.22
C TYR A 86 1.87 -0.54 -13.87
N ALA A 87 2.32 0.48 -13.15
CA ALA A 87 2.88 0.36 -11.81
C ALA A 87 1.90 0.90 -10.77
N ILE A 88 1.59 0.09 -9.76
CA ILE A 88 0.81 0.47 -8.59
C ILE A 88 1.72 0.78 -7.41
N THR A 89 1.41 1.84 -6.66
CA THR A 89 2.09 2.20 -5.41
C THR A 89 1.04 2.44 -4.33
N ALA A 90 1.15 1.69 -3.24
CA ALA A 90 0.30 1.79 -2.06
C ALA A 90 1.11 2.37 -0.89
N THR A 91 0.68 3.50 -0.34
CA THR A 91 1.36 4.22 0.74
C THR A 91 0.50 4.22 1.98
N GLY A 92 1.08 3.90 3.13
CA GLY A 92 0.41 3.92 4.42
C GLY A 92 1.37 4.24 5.56
N PRO A 93 0.90 4.24 6.81
CA PRO A 93 1.70 4.66 7.95
C PRO A 93 2.81 3.66 8.30
N GLY A 94 2.77 2.45 7.74
CA GLY A 94 3.82 1.43 7.82
C GLY A 94 4.83 1.46 6.67
N GLY A 95 4.74 2.41 5.74
CA GLY A 95 5.67 2.57 4.63
C GLY A 95 4.99 2.60 3.26
N THR A 96 5.62 1.97 2.27
CA THR A 96 5.14 1.92 0.88
C THR A 96 5.35 0.51 0.31
N ALA A 97 4.40 0.05 -0.51
CA ALA A 97 4.53 -1.15 -1.33
C ALA A 97 4.20 -0.84 -2.79
N SER A 98 4.89 -1.51 -3.71
CA SER A 98 4.68 -1.32 -5.14
C SER A 98 4.63 -2.66 -5.87
N ALA A 99 3.89 -2.71 -6.96
CA ALA A 99 3.83 -3.83 -7.90
C ALA A 99 3.62 -3.28 -9.32
N ASP A 100 3.84 -4.10 -10.33
CA ASP A 100 3.66 -3.71 -11.73
C ASP A 100 3.13 -4.87 -12.58
N VAL A 101 2.47 -4.52 -13.68
CA VAL A 101 2.03 -5.44 -14.73
C VAL A 101 2.28 -4.81 -16.09
N THR A 102 2.78 -5.60 -17.05
CA THR A 102 3.02 -5.13 -18.41
C THR A 102 1.91 -5.62 -19.32
N VAL A 103 1.27 -4.68 -20.02
CA VAL A 103 0.29 -4.97 -21.08
C VAL A 103 1.00 -4.81 -22.42
N THR A 104 1.05 -5.87 -23.22
CA THR A 104 1.75 -5.89 -24.52
C THR A 104 0.83 -5.80 -25.72
#